data_AF-A0A2E6SSS1-F1
#
_entry.id   AF-A0A2E6SSS1-F1
#
_cell.length_a   1.000
_cell.length_b   1.000
_cell.length_c   1.000
_cell.angle_alpha   90.00
_cell.angle_beta   90.00
_cell.angle_gamma   90.00
#
_symmetry.space_group_name_H-M   'P 1'
#
loop_
_entity.id
_entity.type
_entity.pdbx_description
1 polymer ?
#
loop_
_entity_poly.entity_id
_entity_poly.type
_entity_poly.pdbx_seq_one_letter_code
_entity_poly.pdbx_strand_id
1 'polypeptide(L)' 'MNMRWLIYLLLTGLILSTIWRYDFSDNPDPSWTKCTESLLVQTLTGKCTLRYEGETEPS' A
#
# COMPACT_ATOMS: atom_id res chain seq x y z
N MET A 1 24.03 25.18 -2.05
CA MET A 1 22.70 24.75 -2.54
C MET A 1 21.99 24.03 -1.40
N ASN A 2 20.86 24.56 -0.92
CA ASN A 2 20.23 24.06 0.30
C ASN A 2 19.47 22.77 0.01
N MET A 3 19.92 21.60 0.51
CA MET A 3 19.39 20.27 0.16
C MET A 3 17.93 20.01 0.56
N ARG A 4 17.30 20.92 1.34
CA ARG A 4 15.89 20.83 1.74
C ARG A 4 14.91 20.67 0.57
N TRP A 5 15.24 21.23 -0.61
CA TRP A 5 14.41 21.08 -1.81
C TRP A 5 14.21 19.63 -2.27
N LEU A 6 15.19 18.76 -1.99
CA LEU A 6 15.07 17.32 -2.29
C LEU A 6 13.94 16.69 -1.48
N ILE A 7 13.74 17.10 -0.23
CA ILE A 7 12.66 16.59 0.61
C ILE A 7 11.30 16.96 0.01
N TYR A 8 11.16 18.19 -0.50
CA TYR A 8 9.92 18.62 -1.16
C TYR A 8 9.67 17.87 -2.47
N LEU A 9 10.71 17.57 -3.25
CA LEU A 9 10.58 16.75 -4.46
C LEU A 9 10.19 15.31 -4.13
N LEU A 10 10.83 14.71 -3.12
CA LEU A 10 10.50 13.35 -2.67
C LEU A 10 9.07 13.27 -2.14
N LEU A 11 8.64 14.25 -1.33
CA LEU A 11 7.27 14.33 -0.83
C LEU A 11 6.27 14.48 -1.97
N THR A 12 6.53 15.39 -2.92
CA THR A 12 5.65 15.59 -4.07
C THR A 12 5.54 14.31 -4.91
N GLY A 13 6.67 13.64 -5.18
CA GLY A 13 6.68 12.36 -5.89
C GLY A 13 5.92 11.26 -5.14
N LEU A 14 6.04 11.19 -3.82
CA LEU A 14 5.32 10.23 -2.99
C LEU A 14 3.80 10.48 -3.04
N ILE A 15 3.36 11.73 -2.97
CA ILE A 15 1.93 12.08 -3.05
C ILE A 15 1.37 11.72 -4.43
N LEU A 16 2.06 12.11 -5.52
CA LEU A 16 1.59 11.81 -6.87
C LEU A 16 1.56 10.30 -7.15
N SER A 17 2.56 9.56 -6.70
CA SER A 17 2.61 8.10 -6.86
C SER A 17 1.52 7.38 -6.08
N THR A 18 1.20 7.84 -4.87
CA THR A 18 0.10 7.27 -4.07
C THR A 18 -1.26 7.54 -4.70
N ILE A 19 -1.54 8.78 -5.13
CA ILE A 19 -2.77 9.12 -5.86
C ILE A 19 -2.90 8.25 -7.11
N TRP A 20 -1.85 8.18 -7.94
CA TRP A 20 -1.88 7.37 -9.15
C TRP A 20 -2.17 5.89 -8.85
N ARG A 21 -1.53 5.33 -7.82
CA ARG A 21 -1.68 3.92 -7.43
C ARG A 21 -3.08 3.56 -6.94
N TYR A 22 -3.75 4.45 -6.21
CA TYR A 22 -5.06 4.19 -5.60
C TYR A 22 -6.23 4.64 -6.48
N ASP A 23 -6.10 5.76 -7.20
CA ASP A 23 -7.23 6.35 -7.94
C ASP A 23 -7.21 6.02 -9.45
N PHE A 24 -6.04 5.73 -10.03
CA PHE A 24 -5.89 5.64 -11.50
C PHE A 24 -5.34 4.32 -12.01
N SER A 25 -4.67 3.54 -11.18
CA SER A 25 -3.81 2.47 -11.66
C SER A 25 -4.56 1.18 -12.04
N ASP A 26 -5.88 1.06 -11.80
CA ASP A 26 -6.69 -0.17 -11.90
C ASP A 26 -6.04 -1.42 -11.25
N ASN A 27 -4.98 -1.21 -10.47
CA ASN A 27 -4.17 -2.26 -9.91
C ASN A 27 -4.87 -2.73 -8.66
N PRO A 28 -5.06 -4.05 -8.48
CA PRO A 28 -5.72 -4.59 -7.32
C PRO A 28 -5.04 -4.07 -6.06
N ASP A 29 -5.85 -3.87 -5.02
CA ASP A 29 -5.35 -3.45 -3.72
C ASP A 29 -4.24 -4.40 -3.26
N PRO A 30 -3.14 -3.87 -2.69
CA PRO A 30 -2.02 -4.69 -2.26
C PRO A 30 -2.48 -5.82 -1.33
N SER A 31 -1.90 -7.01 -1.45
CA SER A 31 -2.33 -8.18 -0.65
C SER A 31 -2.34 -7.93 0.86
N TRP A 32 -1.46 -7.04 1.35
CA TRP A 32 -1.40 -6.67 2.76
C TRP A 32 -2.55 -5.79 3.25
N THR A 33 -3.28 -5.08 2.37
CA THR A 33 -4.49 -4.32 2.77
C THR A 33 -5.69 -5.25 2.96
N LYS A 34 -5.62 -6.47 2.42
CA LYS A 34 -6.67 -7.49 2.55
C LYS A 34 -6.67 -8.16 3.92
N CYS A 35 -5.59 -8.02 4.69
CA CYS A 35 -5.45 -8.63 6.01
C CYS A 35 -6.00 -7.72 7.10
N THR A 36 -6.48 -8.32 8.19
CA THR A 36 -6.97 -7.61 9.38
C THR A 36 -5.83 -6.98 10.17
N GLU A 37 -4.66 -7.63 10.16
CA GLU A 37 -3.46 -7.21 10.86
C GLU A 37 -2.76 -6.04 10.16
N SER A 38 -2.09 -5.19 10.92
CA SER A 38 -1.26 -4.12 10.34
C SER A 38 -0.09 -4.67 9.52
N LEU A 39 0.37 -3.90 8.52
CA LEU A 39 1.55 -4.21 7.70
C LEU A 39 2.77 -4.59 8.55
N LEU A 40 2.98 -3.90 9.68
CA LEU A 40 4.09 -4.18 10.58
C LEU A 40 3.98 -5.58 11.19
N VAL A 41 2.79 -5.96 11.68
CA VAL A 41 2.55 -7.28 12.26
C VAL A 41 2.67 -8.36 11.18
N GLN A 42 2.16 -8.14 9.98
CA GLN A 42 2.31 -9.05 8.85
C GLN A 42 3.79 -9.27 8.49
N THR A 43 4.58 -8.20 8.45
CA THR A 43 6.01 -8.28 8.11
C THR A 43 6.81 -9.04 9.18
N LEU A 44 6.48 -8.83 10.46
CA LEU A 44 7.23 -9.42 11.57
C LEU A 44 6.80 -10.87 11.88
N THR A 45 5.54 -11.21 11.66
CA THR A 45 4.97 -12.50 12.10
C THR A 45 4.51 -13.39 10.96
N GLY A 46 4.38 -12.85 9.74
CA GLY A 46 3.81 -13.55 8.59
C GLY A 46 2.30 -13.82 8.70
N LYS A 47 1.64 -13.34 9.75
CA LYS A 47 0.20 -13.57 9.96
C LYS A 47 -0.61 -12.61 9.10
N CYS A 48 -1.50 -13.16 8.27
CA CYS A 48 -2.52 -12.44 7.53
C CYS A 48 -3.84 -13.21 7.67
N THR A 49 -4.77 -12.64 8.43
CA THR A 49 -6.16 -13.09 8.48
C THR A 49 -6.96 -12.22 7.53
N LEU A 50 -7.47 -12.80 6.45
CA LEU A 50 -8.26 -12.07 5.46
C LEU A 50 -9.45 -11.37 6.13
N ARG A 51 -9.58 -10.07 5.91
CA ARG A 51 -10.62 -9.23 6.51
C ARG A 51 -12.00 -9.46 5.89
N TYR A 52 -12.04 -10.00 4.68
CA TYR A 52 -13.24 -10.35 3.95
C TYR A 52 -13.15 -11.84 3.59
N GLU A 53 -13.94 -12.70 4.25
CA GLU A 53 -13.97 -14.15 4.01
C GLU A 53 -14.59 -14.55 2.63
N GLY A 54 -14.82 -13.60 1.72
CA GLY A 54 -15.73 -13.78 0.57
C GLY A 54 -15.16 -13.69 -0.85
N GLU A 55 -13.87 -13.33 -1.05
CA GLU A 55 -13.28 -13.20 -2.40
C GLU A 55 -12.15 -14.21 -2.63
N THR A 56 -12.39 -15.47 -2.27
CA THR A 56 -11.73 -16.54 -3.02
C THR A 56 -12.62 -16.80 -4.22
N GLU A 57 -12.38 -16.11 -5.35
CA GLU A 57 -12.88 -16.63 -6.62
C GLU A 57 -12.23 -18.02 -6.81
N PRO A 58 -13.03 -19.11 -6.87
CA PRO A 58 -12.48 -20.41 -7.18
C PRO A 58 -11.93 -20.38 -8.61
N SER A 59 -10.69 -20.86 -8.74
CA SER A 59 -10.02 -21.15 -10.01
C SER A 59 -10.84 -22.05 -10.93
#